data_AF-X1KD37-F1
#
_entry.id   AF-X1KD37-F1
#
_cell.length_a   1.000
_cell.length_b   1.000
_cell.length_c   1.000
_cell.angle_alpha   90.00
_cell.angle_beta   90.00
_cell.angle_gamma   90.00
#
_symmetry.space_group_name_H-M   'P 1'
#
loop_
_entity.id
_entity.type
_entity.pdbx_description
1 polymer ?
#
loop_
_entity_poly.entity_id
_entity_poly.type
_entity_poly.pdbx_seq_one_letter_code
_entity_poly.pdbx_strand_id
1 'polypeptide(L)' 'MRKREFLLPIERCPICGAKDTFRVKGRIDHIPYFGEIMETFASCTSCKFRHADVMCLGERPPLRYEFQI' A
#
# COMPACT_ATOMS: atom_id res chain seq x y z
N MET A 1 -3.31 -19.54 -2.79
CA MET A 1 -2.87 -18.24 -3.36
C MET A 1 -1.57 -17.85 -2.68
N ARG A 2 -0.51 -17.52 -3.42
CA ARG A 2 0.81 -17.20 -2.86
C ARG A 2 0.79 -15.74 -2.41
N LYS A 3 0.74 -15.48 -1.10
CA LYS A 3 0.76 -14.10 -0.57
C LYS A 3 2.17 -13.54 -0.73
N ARG A 4 2.33 -12.47 -1.52
CA ARG A 4 3.60 -11.75 -1.65
C ARG A 4 3.60 -10.58 -0.69
N GLU A 5 4.13 -10.79 0.50
CA GLU A 5 4.22 -9.77 1.54
C GLU A 5 5.64 -9.21 1.62
N PHE A 6 5.77 -7.92 1.93
CA PHE A 6 7.07 -7.26 2.06
C PHE A 6 7.06 -6.16 3.12
N LEU A 7 8.27 -5.84 3.59
CA LEU A 7 8.57 -4.73 4.50
C LEU A 7 9.60 -3.83 3.83
N LEU A 8 9.35 -2.53 3.78
CA LEU A 8 10.34 -1.60 3.25
C LEU A 8 11.36 -1.22 4.34
N PRO A 9 12.68 -1.25 4.04
CA PRO A 9 13.71 -0.86 4.97
C PRO A 9 13.83 0.68 5.02
N ILE A 10 13.04 1.33 5.86
CA ILE A 10 13.06 2.79 6.04
C ILE A 10 13.53 3.11 7.46
N GLU A 11 14.71 3.70 7.59
CA GLU A 11 15.32 3.99 8.89
C GLU A 11 14.69 5.19 9.62
N ARG A 12 14.17 6.18 8.88
CA ARG A 12 13.64 7.42 9.45
C ARG A 12 12.25 7.73 8.93
N CYS A 13 11.39 8.22 9.82
CA CYS A 13 10.08 8.69 9.43
C CYS A 13 10.20 9.92 8.51
N PRO A 14 9.63 9.91 7.29
CA PRO A 14 9.68 11.06 6.39
C PRO A 14 8.83 12.24 6.88
N ILE A 15 7.95 12.03 7.86
CA ILE A 15 7.06 13.05 8.40
C ILE A 15 7.68 13.79 9.60
N CYS A 16 8.35 13.07 10.51
CA CYS A 16 8.86 13.65 11.76
C CYS A 16 10.36 13.42 12.00
N GLY A 17 11.06 12.68 11.13
CA GLY A 17 12.51 12.43 11.22
C GLY A 17 12.94 11.41 12.29
N ALA A 18 12.02 10.89 13.11
CA ALA A 18 12.34 9.92 14.15
C ALA A 18 12.88 8.60 13.56
N LYS A 19 13.95 8.07 14.16
CA LYS A 19 14.60 6.81 13.76
C LYS A 19 13.81 5.60 14.22
N ASP A 20 13.81 4.52 13.45
CA ASP A 20 13.27 3.19 13.78
C ASP A 20 11.79 3.15 14.21
N THR A 21 11.04 4.20 13.90
CA THR A 21 9.63 4.36 14.29
C THR A 21 8.67 4.20 13.11
N PHE A 22 9.19 4.24 11.88
CA PHE A 22 8.41 4.19 10.65
C PHE A 22 8.45 2.80 10.05
N ARG A 23 7.28 2.27 9.68
CA ARG A 23 7.16 0.95 9.04
C ARG A 23 6.23 1.07 7.85
N VAL A 24 6.64 0.51 6.73
CA VAL A 24 5.77 0.29 5.57
C VAL A 24 5.68 -1.21 5.33
N LYS A 25 4.46 -1.72 5.41
CA LYS A 25 4.10 -3.10 5.09
C LYS A 25 3.36 -3.08 3.76
N GLY A 26 3.64 -4.04 2.90
CA GLY A 26 2.89 -4.20 1.67
C GLY A 26 2.56 -5.65 1.40
N ARG A 27 1.49 -5.85 0.62
CA ARG A 27 1.09 -7.14 0.11
C ARG A 27 0.66 -6.99 -1.34
N ILE A 28 1.05 -7.95 -2.17
CA ILE A 28 0.60 -8.03 -3.56
C ILE A 28 -0.25 -9.29 -3.71
N ASP A 29 -1.52 -9.08 -4.06
CA ASP A 29 -2.48 -10.13 -4.33
C ASP A 29 -2.91 -10.13 -5.80
N HIS A 30 -3.31 -11.28 -6.29
CA HIS A 30 -4.00 -11.40 -7.57
C HIS A 30 -5.49 -11.53 -7.31
N ILE A 31 -6.25 -10.49 -7.64
CA ILE A 31 -7.70 -10.44 -7.46
C ILE A 31 -8.35 -10.79 -8.82
N PRO A 32 -9.25 -11.80 -8.89
CA PRO A 32 -9.93 -12.16 -10.13
C PRO A 32 -10.56 -10.94 -10.81
N TYR A 33 -10.43 -10.83 -12.14
CA TYR A 33 -10.88 -9.69 -12.97
C TYR A 33 -10.13 -8.36 -12.74
N PHE A 34 -9.58 -8.13 -11.55
CA PHE A 34 -8.86 -6.90 -11.20
C PHE A 34 -7.34 -6.98 -11.47
N GLY A 35 -6.76 -8.17 -11.50
CA GLY A 35 -5.34 -8.39 -11.77
C GLY A 35 -4.48 -8.33 -10.51
N GLU A 36 -3.21 -7.92 -10.66
CA GLU A 36 -2.30 -7.74 -9.53
C GLU A 36 -2.53 -6.40 -8.85
N ILE A 37 -2.89 -6.46 -7.56
CA ILE A 37 -3.15 -5.31 -6.71
C ILE A 37 -2.13 -5.30 -5.59
N MET A 38 -1.52 -4.14 -5.34
CA MET A 38 -0.64 -3.91 -4.23
C MET A 38 -1.32 -3.04 -3.19
N GLU A 39 -1.45 -3.57 -1.99
CA GLU A 39 -1.88 -2.84 -0.80
C GLU A 39 -0.64 -2.44 0.00
N THR A 40 -0.57 -1.19 0.47
CA THR A 40 0.48 -0.75 1.38
C THR A 40 -0.10 -0.05 2.60
N PHE A 41 0.57 -0.22 3.73
CA PHE A 41 0.25 0.45 4.98
C PHE A 41 1.52 1.03 5.58
N ALA A 42 1.57 2.36 5.66
CA ALA A 42 2.64 3.14 6.26
C ALA A 42 2.20 3.65 7.64
N SER A 43 3.04 3.48 8.66
CA SER A 43 2.74 3.97 10.00
C SER A 43 3.98 4.42 10.77
N CYS A 44 3.82 5.44 11.61
CA CYS A 44 4.83 5.92 12.55
C CYS A 44 4.34 5.79 14.00
N THR A 45 5.13 5.16 14.87
CA THR A 45 4.81 5.08 16.30
C THR A 45 5.08 6.38 17.06
N SER A 46 5.98 7.24 16.56
CA SER A 46 6.37 8.53 17.16
C SER A 46 5.31 9.61 16.89
N CYS A 47 5.13 10.05 15.64
CA CYS A 47 4.19 11.13 15.30
C CYS A 47 2.75 10.67 14.99
N LYS A 48 2.47 9.36 15.12
CA LYS A 48 1.16 8.75 14.85
C LYS A 48 0.65 8.85 13.41
N PHE A 49 1.50 9.23 12.46
CA PHE A 49 1.17 9.17 11.04
C PHE A 49 0.72 7.76 10.65
N ARG A 50 -0.35 7.69 9.87
CA ARG A 50 -0.90 6.46 9.28
C ARG A 50 -1.38 6.78 7.88
N HIS A 51 -1.02 5.95 6.92
CA HIS A 51 -1.47 6.05 5.54
C HIS A 51 -1.62 4.66 4.95
N ALA A 52 -2.68 4.46 4.18
CA ALA A 52 -2.94 3.23 3.47
C ALA A 52 -3.17 3.59 2.00
N ASP A 53 -2.65 2.76 1.12
CA ASP A 53 -2.79 2.94 -0.32
C ASP A 53 -3.04 1.60 -1.01
N VAL A 54 -3.76 1.65 -2.13
CA VAL A 54 -4.11 0.51 -2.97
C VAL A 54 -3.80 0.88 -4.41
N MET A 55 -2.93 0.11 -5.04
CA MET A 55 -2.45 0.38 -6.38
C MET A 55 -2.64 -0.83 -7.29
N CYS A 56 -3.16 -0.60 -8.51
CA CYS A 56 -3.12 -1.60 -9.57
C CYS A 56 -1.71 -1.66 -10.14
N LEU A 57 -1.10 -2.85 -10.21
CA LEU A 57 0.22 -3.03 -10.82
C LEU A 57 0.15 -3.19 -12.35
N GLY A 58 -1.04 -3.51 -12.87
CA GLY A 58 -1.29 -3.56 -14.30
C GLY A 58 -1.69 -2.20 -14.87
N GLU A 59 -1.27 -1.93 -16.10
CA GLU A 59 -1.67 -0.73 -16.85
C GLU A 59 -3.01 -0.95 -17.56
N ARG A 60 -3.91 0.04 -17.49
CA ARG A 60 -5.22 0.04 -18.16
C ARG A 60 -5.56 1.47 -18.61
N PRO A 61 -6.34 1.63 -19.70
CA PRO A 61 -6.89 2.93 -20.07
C PRO A 61 -7.76 3.52 -18.93
N PRO A 62 -7.83 4.86 -18.80
CA PRO A 62 -8.75 5.51 -17.89
C PRO A 62 -10.20 5.06 -18.15
N LEU A 63 -10.92 4.70 -17.09
CA LEU A 63 -12.30 4.20 -17.18
C LEU A 63 -13.19 4.81 -16.12
N ARG A 64 -14.47 5.05 -16.45
CA ARG A 64 -15.53 5.44 -15.52
C ARG A 64 -16.49 4.26 -15.36
N TYR A 65 -16.63 3.77 -14.14
CA TYR A 65 -17.60 2.73 -13.79
C TYR A 65 -18.87 3.38 -13.22
N GLU A 66 -20.04 2.96 -13.68
CA GLU A 66 -21.33 3.39 -13.16
C GLU A 66 -22.14 2.16 -12.71
N PHE A 67 -22.78 2.26 -11.55
CA PHE A 67 -23.66 1.23 -11.01
C PHE A 67 -24.94 1.90 -10.51
N GLN A 68 -26.10 1.42 -10.95
CA GLN A 68 -27.41 1.86 -10.45
C GLN A 68 -27.82 0.91 -9.33
N ILE A 69 -28.17 1.48 -8.18
CA ILE A 69 -28.56 0.75 -6.97
C ILE A 69 -30.03 0.35 -7.05
#